data_AF-A0A1D7ZYB1-F1
#
_entry.id   AF-A0A1D7ZYB1-F1
#
_cell.length_a   1.000
_cell.length_b   1.000
_cell.length_c   1.000
_cell.angle_alpha   90.00
_cell.angle_beta   90.00
_cell.angle_gamma   90.00
#
_symmetry.space_group_name_H-M   'P 1'
#
loop_
_entity.id
_entity.type
_entity.pdbx_description
1 polymer ?
#
loop_
_entity_poly.entity_id
_entity_poly.type
_entity_poly.pdbx_seq_one_letter_code
_entity_poly.pdbx_strand_id
1 'polypeptide(L)'
;MLAEQLVALTILGVVVASLVVVTEQVGVKRRQLEQNLVASRLVKEATDQIALGKDQVALSRQGVRAQATRQGARAFIGNKTLVEIKGE
;
A
#
# COMPACT_ATOMS: atom_id res chain seq x y z
N MET A 1 10.33 -25.13 -41.85
CA MET A 1 10.88 -25.43 -40.53
C MET A 1 11.61 -24.26 -39.87
N LEU A 2 12.63 -23.62 -40.47
CA LEU A 2 13.32 -22.47 -39.83
C LEU A 2 12.41 -21.26 -39.54
N ALA A 3 11.49 -20.94 -40.46
CA ALA A 3 10.54 -19.84 -40.29
C ALA A 3 9.55 -20.08 -39.12
N GLU A 4 9.06 -21.30 -38.94
CA GLU A 4 8.17 -21.67 -37.83
C GLU A 4 8.90 -21.58 -36.47
N GLN A 5 10.17 -21.99 -36.42
CA GLN A 5 10.98 -21.88 -35.21
C GLN A 5 11.25 -20.41 -34.83
N LEU A 6 11.48 -19.54 -35.81
CA LEU A 6 11.64 -18.10 -35.59
C LEU A 6 10.35 -17.44 -35.06
N VAL A 7 9.20 -17.83 -35.62
CA VAL A 7 7.88 -17.35 -35.15
C VAL A 7 7.63 -17.84 -33.71
N ALA A 8 7.87 -19.12 -33.43
CA ALA A 8 7.70 -19.68 -32.08
C ALA A 8 8.62 -18.99 -31.06
N LEU A 9 9.88 -18.72 -31.42
CA LEU A 9 10.83 -18.02 -30.56
C LEU A 9 10.39 -16.56 -30.29
N THR A 10 9.85 -15.89 -31.30
CA THR A 10 9.34 -14.52 -31.16
C THR A 10 8.13 -14.48 -30.22
N ILE A 11 7.20 -15.42 -30.36
CA ILE A 11 6.03 -15.55 -29.47
C ILE A 11 6.49 -15.80 -28.02
N LEU A 12 7.43 -16.73 -27.83
CA LEU A 12 8.02 -17.02 -26.51
C LEU A 12 8.66 -15.77 -25.90
N GLY A 13 9.42 -15.01 -26.68
CA GLY A 13 10.03 -13.76 -26.22
C GLY A 13 9.00 -12.74 -25.73
N VAL A 14 7.91 -12.55 -26.48
CA VAL A 14 6.81 -11.64 -26.09
C VAL A 14 6.10 -12.12 -24.82
N VAL A 15 5.85 -13.42 -24.70
CA VAL A 15 5.19 -14.00 -23.51
C VAL A 15 6.06 -13.81 -22.27
N VAL A 16 7.36 -14.11 -22.35
CA VAL A 16 8.29 -13.95 -21.23
C VAL A 16 8.40 -12.49 -20.82
N ALA A 17 8.56 -11.57 -21.78
CA ALA A 17 8.62 -10.14 -21.50
C ALA A 17 7.34 -9.65 -20.80
N SER A 18 6.18 -10.10 -21.27
CA SER A 18 4.88 -9.76 -20.67
C SER A 18 4.76 -10.28 -19.24
N LEU A 19 5.21 -11.51 -18.99
CA LEU A 19 5.17 -12.13 -17.66
C LEU A 19 6.06 -11.39 -16.65
N VAL A 20 7.25 -10.96 -17.07
CA VAL A 20 8.16 -10.16 -16.24
C VAL A 20 7.49 -8.85 -15.83
N VAL A 21 6.92 -8.11 -16.79
CA VAL A 21 6.22 -6.85 -16.52
C VAL A 21 5.05 -7.05 -15.55
N VAL A 22 4.24 -8.09 -15.74
CA VAL A 22 3.12 -8.39 -14.83
C VAL A 22 3.62 -8.70 -13.43
N THR A 23 4.69 -9.48 -13.30
CA THR A 23 5.26 -9.87 -12.01
C THR A 23 5.79 -8.66 -11.24
N GLU A 24 6.46 -7.73 -11.93
CA GLU A 24 6.90 -6.46 -11.34
C GLU A 24 5.72 -5.61 -10.85
N GLN A 25 4.67 -5.48 -11.66
CA GLN A 25 3.46 -4.73 -11.28
C GLN A 25 2.77 -5.34 -10.06
N VAL A 26 2.67 -6.67 -9.99
CA VAL A 26 2.12 -7.37 -8.82
C VAL A 26 2.99 -7.11 -7.58
N GLY A 27 4.32 -7.13 -7.72
CA GLY A 27 5.25 -6.81 -6.63
C GLY A 27 5.04 -5.40 -6.09
N VAL A 28 4.89 -4.40 -6.96
CA VAL A 28 4.62 -3.01 -6.57
C VAL A 28 3.26 -2.89 -5.86
N LYS A 29 2.20 -3.48 -6.43
CA LYS A 29 0.86 -3.47 -5.82
C LYS A 29 0.86 -4.13 -4.44
N ARG A 30 1.56 -5.26 -4.28
CA ARG A 30 1.65 -5.97 -3.01
C ARG A 30 2.31 -5.12 -1.93
N ARG A 31 3.44 -4.47 -2.24
CA ARG A 31 4.09 -3.54 -1.30
C ARG A 31 3.19 -2.38 -0.91
N GLN A 32 2.43 -1.85 -1.87
CA GLN A 32 1.50 -0.76 -1.60
C GLN A 32 0.33 -1.20 -0.71
N LEU A 33 -0.21 -2.41 -0.90
CA LEU A 33 -1.22 -2.99 -0.03
C LEU A 33 -0.70 -3.21 1.39
N GLU A 34 0.52 -3.73 1.53
CA GLU A 34 1.16 -3.91 2.85
C GLU A 34 1.32 -2.58 3.59
N GLN A 35 1.77 -1.52 2.90
CA GLN A 35 1.86 -0.17 3.47
C GLN A 35 0.48 0.38 3.89
N ASN A 36 -0.54 0.21 3.05
CA ASN A 36 -1.90 0.63 3.36
C ASN A 36 -2.46 -0.12 4.57
N LEU A 37 -2.21 -1.43 4.68
CA LEU A 37 -2.63 -2.23 5.84
C LEU A 37 -1.97 -1.75 7.14
N VAL A 38 -0.67 -1.42 7.10
CA VAL A 38 0.03 -0.85 8.25
C VAL A 38 -0.57 0.51 8.63
N ALA A 39 -0.86 1.35 7.63
CA ALA A 39 -1.52 2.64 7.85
C ALA A 39 -2.89 2.48 8.49
N SER A 40 -3.76 1.63 7.96
CA SER A 40 -5.10 1.37 8.51
C SER A 40 -5.03 0.82 9.94
N ARG A 41 -4.10 -0.09 10.24
CA ARG A 41 -3.91 -0.62 11.60
C ARG A 41 -3.45 0.46 12.57
N LEU A 42 -2.49 1.30 12.16
CA LEU A 42 -2.04 2.43 12.98
C LEU A 42 -3.15 3.45 13.24
N VAL A 43 -3.97 3.75 12.24
CA VAL A 43 -5.15 4.62 12.41
C VAL A 43 -6.10 4.01 13.42
N LYS A 44 -6.42 2.71 13.28
CA LYS A 44 -7.29 2.01 14.23
C LYS A 44 -6.72 2.06 15.65
N GLU A 45 -5.45 1.69 15.85
CA GLU A 45 -4.77 1.76 17.15
C GLU A 45 -4.81 3.18 17.75
N ALA A 46 -4.66 4.21 16.92
CA ALA A 46 -4.71 5.60 17.35
C ALA A 46 -6.14 6.01 17.76
N THR A 47 -7.15 5.65 16.96
CA THR A 47 -8.56 5.93 17.25
C THR A 47 -9.06 5.16 18.48
N ASP A 48 -8.63 3.91 18.66
CA ASP A 48 -8.96 3.11 19.85
C ASP A 48 -8.44 3.81 21.12
N GLN A 49 -7.26 4.43 21.06
CA GLN A 49 -6.73 5.21 22.18
C GLN A 49 -7.50 6.52 22.44
N ILE A 50 -8.06 7.15 21.40
CA ILE A 50 -8.99 8.28 21.57
C ILE A 50 -10.27 7.81 22.25
N ALA A 51 -10.82 6.66 21.85
CA ALA A 51 -12.00 6.06 22.47
C ALA A 51 -11.77 5.70 23.95
N LEU A 52 -10.53 5.36 24.32
CA LEU A 52 -10.10 5.15 25.71
C LEU A 52 -9.92 6.46 26.51
N GLY A 53 -10.24 7.62 25.93
CA GLY A 53 -10.29 8.90 26.63
C GLY A 53 -9.07 9.80 26.42
N LYS A 54 -8.15 9.46 25.50
CA LYS A 54 -7.09 10.41 25.11
C LYS A 54 -7.66 11.46 24.16
N ASP A 55 -7.21 12.71 24.29
CA ASP A 55 -7.66 13.80 23.41
C ASP A 55 -6.94 13.82 22.06
N GLN A 56 -5.67 13.40 22.05
CA GLN A 56 -4.85 13.30 20.87
C GLN A 56 -3.87 12.14 20.99
N VAL A 57 -3.66 11.42 19.89
CA VAL A 57 -2.76 10.27 19.81
C VAL A 57 -1.92 10.38 18.55
N ALA A 58 -0.61 10.21 18.68
CA ALA A 58 0.31 10.12 17.56
C ALA A 58 1.12 8.81 17.68
N LEU A 59 1.08 7.99 16.64
CA LEU A 59 1.79 6.71 16.56
C LEU A 59 2.66 6.68 15.31
N SER A 60 3.76 5.92 15.35
CA SER A 60 4.66 5.76 14.20
C SER A 60 5.17 4.34 14.15
N ARG A 61 5.04 3.67 12.99
CA ARG A 61 5.56 2.32 12.76
C ARG A 61 5.93 2.14 11.29
N GLN A 62 7.10 1.55 11.04
CA GLN A 62 7.58 1.24 9.68
C GLN A 62 7.54 2.46 8.72
N GLY A 63 7.86 3.66 9.23
CA GLY A 63 7.85 4.91 8.45
C GLY A 63 6.47 5.53 8.25
N VAL A 64 5.38 4.84 8.59
CA VAL A 64 4.02 5.38 8.60
C VAL A 64 3.75 6.05 9.93
N ARG A 65 3.25 7.28 9.90
CA ARG A 65 2.79 8.02 11.07
C ARG A 65 1.27 8.10 11.04
N ALA A 66 0.63 7.83 12.17
CA ALA A 66 -0.79 8.06 12.37
C ALA A 66 -1.02 9.14 13.43
N GLN A 67 -2.02 9.98 13.21
CA GLN A 67 -2.51 10.97 14.14
C GLN A 67 -4.02 10.80 14.28
N ALA A 68 -4.51 10.68 15.50
CA ALA A 68 -5.92 10.66 15.81
C ALA A 68 -6.25 11.77 16.81
N THR A 69 -7.43 12.34 16.64
CA THR A 69 -8.07 13.32 17.50
C THR A 69 -9.55 12.97 17.60
N ARG A 70 -10.31 13.67 18.45
CA ARG A 70 -11.78 13.52 18.48
C ARG A 70 -12.46 13.90 17.16
N GLN A 71 -11.82 14.71 16.31
CA GLN A 71 -12.37 15.16 15.03
C GLN A 71 -12.04 14.22 13.85
N GLY A 72 -11.31 13.12 14.11
CA GLY A 72 -10.91 12.17 13.08
C GLY A 72 -9.46 11.71 13.23
N ALA A 73 -9.06 10.85 12.30
CA ALA A 73 -7.75 10.22 12.30
C ALA A 73 -7.17 10.10 10.90
N ARG A 74 -5.85 10.18 10.78
CA ARG A 74 -5.14 10.07 9.51
C ARG A 74 -3.83 9.32 9.67
N ALA A 75 -3.41 8.61 8.63
CA ALA A 75 -2.06 8.06 8.51
C ALA A 75 -1.37 8.55 7.24
N PHE A 76 -0.09 8.85 7.36
CA PHE A 76 0.73 9.44 6.31
C PHE A 76 2.17 8.96 6.36
N ILE A 77 2.84 8.96 5.22
CA ILE A 77 4.29 8.79 5.08
C ILE A 77 4.83 10.07 4.41
N GLY A 78 5.75 10.78 5.09
CA GLY A 78 6.21 12.08 4.60
C GLY A 78 5.03 13.04 4.43
N ASN A 79 4.81 13.52 3.20
CA ASN A 79 3.69 14.41 2.86
C ASN A 79 2.49 13.68 2.23
N LYS A 80 2.55 12.34 2.07
CA LYS A 80 1.49 11.57 1.43
C LYS A 80 0.55 10.96 2.48
N THR A 81 -0.71 11.37 2.46
CA THR A 81 -1.78 10.70 3.21
C THR A 81 -2.08 9.34 2.58
N LEU A 82 -2.10 8.30 3.40
CA LEU A 82 -2.45 6.93 3.00
C LEU A 82 -3.89 6.59 3.37
N VAL A 83 -4.32 7.04 4.56
CA VAL A 83 -5.66 6.79 5.10
C VAL A 83 -6.10 8.03 5.84
N GLU A 84 -7.36 8.42 5.67
CA GLU A 84 -8.00 9.52 6.41
C GLU A 84 -9.42 9.08 6.78
N ILE A 85 -9.77 9.29 8.05
CA ILE A 85 -11.08 9.08 8.62
C ILE A 85 -11.50 10.42 9.21
N LYS A 86 -12.58 11.00 8.68
CA LYS A 86 -13.18 12.21 9.25
C LYS A 86 -14.10 11.80 10.38
N GLY A 87 -14.04 12.50 11.51
CA GLY A 87 -15.04 12.40 12.56
C GLY A 87 -16.35 13.01 12.08
N GLU A 88 -17.47 12.41 12.48
CA GLU A 88 -18.82 12.97 12.32
C GLU A 88 -19.12 14.00 13.40
#